data_AF-A3TGS6-F1
#
_entry.id   AF-A3TGS6-F1
#
_cell.length_a   1.000
_cell.length_b   1.000
_cell.length_c   1.000
_cell.angle_alpha   90.00
_cell.angle_beta   90.00
_cell.angle_gamma   90.00
#
_symmetry.space_group_name_H-M   'P 1'
#
loop_
_entity.id
_entity.type
_entity.pdbx_description
1 polymer ?
#
loop_
_entity_poly.entity_id
_entity_poly.type
_entity_poly.pdbx_seq_one_letter_code
_entity_poly.pdbx_strand_id
1 'polypeptide(L)' 'MKPRTGDGPLEVTKEGRGIVLRMPLEGGGRLVVEMTPDEVRALGQAIDDCDALKK' A
#
# COMPACT_ATOMS: atom_id res chain seq x y z
N MET A 1 24.48 10.43 5.13
CA MET A 1 23.68 10.04 3.95
C MET A 1 22.28 10.59 4.15
N LYS A 2 21.65 11.19 3.12
CA LYS A 2 20.23 11.55 3.22
C LYS A 2 19.45 10.24 3.36
N PRO A 3 18.58 10.08 4.38
CA PRO A 3 17.82 8.85 4.54
C PRO A 3 17.10 8.58 3.23
N ARG A 4 17.43 7.46 2.59
CA ARG A 4 16.74 7.02 1.38
C ARG A 4 15.28 6.87 1.80
N THR A 5 14.41 7.70 1.27
CA THR A 5 12.98 7.75 1.64
C THR A 5 12.23 6.47 1.22
N GLY A 6 12.89 5.33 1.04
CA GLY A 6 12.35 4.09 0.47
C GLY A 6 12.54 2.82 1.31
N ASP A 7 13.09 2.91 2.53
CA ASP A 7 13.38 1.73 3.38
C ASP A 7 12.28 1.43 4.42
N GLY A 8 11.07 1.98 4.23
CA GLY A 8 9.96 1.76 5.16
C GLY A 8 9.14 0.53 4.77
N PRO A 9 8.51 -0.18 5.72
CA PRO A 9 7.59 -1.26 5.40
C PRO A 9 6.40 -0.76 4.56
N LEU A 10 5.61 -1.68 4.02
CA LEU A 10 4.29 -1.35 3.48
C LEU A 10 3.44 -0.73 4.60
N GLU A 11 2.91 0.48 4.39
CA GLU A 11 2.06 1.16 5.37
C GLU A 11 0.67 1.43 4.79
N VAL A 12 -0.38 1.14 5.55
CA VAL A 12 -1.78 1.47 5.22
C VAL A 12 -2.38 2.22 6.40
N THR A 13 -2.67 3.51 6.24
CA THR A 13 -3.13 4.36 7.34
C THR A 13 -4.32 5.21 6.91
N LYS A 14 -5.31 5.38 7.79
CA LYS A 14 -6.39 6.35 7.57
C LYS A 14 -5.89 7.76 7.84
N GLU A 15 -5.89 8.62 6.83
CA GLU A 15 -5.54 10.03 6.98
C GLU A 15 -6.71 10.91 6.53
N GLY A 16 -7.23 11.72 7.46
CA GLY A 16 -8.41 12.53 7.22
C GLY A 16 -9.63 11.70 6.84
N ARG A 17 -10.11 11.89 5.60
CA ARG A 17 -11.28 11.17 5.04
C ARG A 17 -10.91 9.98 4.17
N GLY A 18 -9.64 9.84 3.78
CA GLY A 18 -9.14 8.78 2.91
C GLY A 18 -8.27 7.76 3.66
N ILE A 19 -7.88 6.71 2.95
CA ILE A 19 -6.91 5.71 3.40
C ILE A 19 -5.70 5.82 2.47
N VAL A 20 -4.53 6.00 3.04
CA VAL A 20 -3.29 6.20 2.32
C VAL A 20 -2.46 4.92 2.41
N LEU A 21 -2.18 4.33 1.25
CA LEU A 21 -1.25 3.23 1.04
C LEU A 21 0.12 3.81 0.68
N ARG A 22 1.17 3.42 1.40
CA ARG A 22 2.57 3.77 1.11
C ARG A 22 3.35 2.49 0.86
N MET A 23 3.86 2.33 -0.36
CA MET A 23 4.64 1.15 -0.75
C MET A 23 6.06 1.55 -1.19
N PRO A 24 7.11 0.98 -0.56
CA PRO A 24 8.47 1.15 -1.05
C PRO A 24 8.65 0.44 -2.40
N LEU A 25 9.40 1.05 -3.33
CA LEU A 25 9.71 0.45 -4.62
C LEU A 25 11.19 0.05 -4.69
N GLU A 26 11.48 -1.12 -5.27
CA GLU A 26 12.86 -1.66 -5.35
C GLU A 26 13.82 -0.79 -6.18
N GLY A 27 13.29 0.06 -7.07
CA GLY A 27 14.06 1.05 -7.86
C GLY A 27 14.32 2.38 -7.15
N GLY A 28 13.90 2.52 -5.89
CA GLY A 28 13.92 3.77 -5.14
C GLY A 28 12.63 4.58 -5.31
N GLY A 29 12.22 5.23 -4.20
CA GLY A 29 10.97 6.00 -4.12
C GLY A 29 9.88 5.29 -3.32
N ARG A 30 8.76 5.99 -3.12
CA ARG A 30 7.55 5.46 -2.49
C ARG A 30 6.37 5.73 -3.40
N LEU A 31 5.61 4.67 -3.68
CA LEU A 31 4.28 4.83 -4.23
C LEU A 31 3.35 5.24 -3.08
N VAL A 32 2.66 6.37 -3.23
CA VAL A 32 1.66 6.83 -2.28
C VAL A 32 0.33 6.90 -3.01
N VAL A 33 -0.66 6.15 -2.54
CA VAL A 33 -1.99 6.08 -3.14
C VAL A 33 -3.00 6.46 -2.06
N GLU A 34 -3.87 7.42 -2.35
CA GLU A 34 -5.04 7.72 -1.53
C GLU A 34 -6.26 7.01 -2.11
N MET A 35 -6.98 6.31 -1.25
CA MET A 35 -8.12 5.48 -1.63
C MET A 35 -9.28 5.70 -0.66
N THR A 36 -10.49 5.47 -1.15
CA THR A 36 -11.70 5.42 -0.33
C THR A 36 -11.80 4.09 0.43
N PRO A 37 -12.63 4.02 1.49
CA PRO A 37 -12.85 2.76 2.22
C PRO A 37 -13.32 1.59 1.35
N ASP A 38 -14.14 1.86 0.34
CA ASP A 38 -14.66 0.83 -0.57
C ASP A 38 -13.57 0.30 -1.51
N GLU A 39 -12.70 1.17 -2.02
CA GLU A 39 -11.55 0.76 -2.84
C GLU A 39 -10.54 -0.07 -2.04
N VAL A 40 -10.29 0.27 -0.77
CA VAL A 40 -9.43 -0.54 0.11
C VAL A 40 -10.00 -1.94 0.31
N ARG A 41 -11.33 -2.05 0.53
CA ARG A 41 -11.99 -3.34 0.68
C ARG A 41 -11.89 -4.17 -0.60
N ALA A 42 -12.14 -3.55 -1.75
CA ALA A 42 -12.01 -4.21 -3.04
C ALA A 42 -10.57 -4.69 -3.31
N LEU A 43 -9.56 -3.87 -2.99
CA LEU A 43 -8.15 -4.25 -3.10
C LEU A 43 -7.81 -5.43 -2.18
N GLY A 44 -8.27 -5.39 -0.92
CA GLY A 44 -8.05 -6.48 0.03
C GLY A 44 -8.66 -7.80 -0.46
N GLN A 45 -9.89 -7.75 -0.99
CA GLN A 45 -10.54 -8.92 -1.57
C GLN A 45 -9.79 -9.44 -2.81
N ALA A 46 -9.36 -8.57 -3.71
CA ALA A 46 -8.59 -8.97 -4.89
C ALA A 46 -7.25 -9.63 -4.53
N ILE A 47 -6.60 -9.18 -3.45
CA ILE A 47 -5.38 -9.79 -2.93
C ILE A 47 -5.69 -11.16 -2.32
N ASP A 48 -6.71 -11.28 -1.48
CA ASP A 48 -7.12 -12.56 -0.88
C ASP A 48 -7.52 -13.59 -1.94
N ASP A 49 -8.16 -13.12 -3.03
CA ASP A 49 -8.56 -13.97 -4.14
C ASP A 49 -7.40 -14.42 -5.04
N CYS A 50 -6.20 -13.87 -4.86
CA CYS A 50 -5.01 -14.24 -5.65
C CYS A 50 -4.70 -15.73 -5.48
N ASP A 51 -4.87 -16.52 -6.55
CA ASP A 51 -4.64 -17.97 -6.53
C ASP A 51 -3.22 -18.36 -6.08
N ALA A 52 -2.22 -17.51 -6.32
CA ALA A 52 -0.85 -17.74 -5.85
C ALA A 52 -0.71 -17.72 -4.32
N LEU A 53 -1.67 -17.15 -3.60
CA LEU A 53 -1.71 -17.10 -2.13
C LEU A 53 -2.58 -18.22 -1.52
N LYS A 54 -3.46 -18.83 -2.31
CA LYS A 54 -4.34 -19.94 -1.90
C LYS A 54 -3.55 -21.25 -1.95
N LYS A 55 -2.96 -21.64 -0.81
CA LYS A 55 -2.36 -22.97 -0.64
C LYS A 55 -3.40 -24.07 -0.51
#